data_AF-A0A8S3RPS7-F1
#
_entry.id   AF-A0A8S3RPS7-F1
#
_cell.length_a   1.000
_cell.length_b   1.000
_cell.length_c   1.000
_cell.angle_alpha   90.00
_cell.angle_beta   90.00
_cell.angle_gamma   90.00
#
_symmetry.space_group_name_H-M   'P 1'
#
loop_
_entity.id
_entity.type
_entity.pdbx_description
1 polymer ?
#
loop_
_entity_poly.entity_id
_entity_poly.type
_entity_poly.pdbx_seq_one_letter_code
_entity_poly.pdbx_strand_id
1 'polypeptide(L)'
;MSILSRFLSLFNGGMRAYKIQDSQRLRRIGVTAKNLKELLAKGCEKLQINESEVTVVIEDDGTVVDDDKFFRKLPAQTVFVFLKKGENWRGAGALIHDALSKLYCASRKNEIANQIRDLLTDEDAPEKIHIISQYLEMLETNVDSEERAKHEDWFEGLNKKYKTKSEVMRHSAQTRVRSYFITAKEQIEKESDSDHKNSLISVMDDINNLLKKNDFNAFFFDRTSRGMMCDKKGWFTCEGPFDSKNCDKFHTINPYASRGYRQLFGLWNLDHIIEKSREVIPCLIEASKNLPKGKELNTDLLYKLLFTTDNLKLVQIGCHKKAARPSGNITWKDFCV
;
A
#
# COMPACT_ATOMS: atom_id res chain seq x y z
N MET A 1 37.32 18.11 8.55
CA MET A 1 38.44 17.18 8.81
C MET A 1 39.17 17.62 10.07
N SER A 2 39.43 16.74 11.03
CA SER A 2 40.10 17.09 12.29
C SER A 2 41.62 17.25 12.10
N ILE A 3 42.27 17.99 13.01
CA ILE A 3 43.74 18.16 13.02
C ILE A 3 44.46 16.81 13.10
N LEU A 4 43.86 15.83 13.80
CA LEU A 4 44.37 14.48 13.95
C LEU A 4 44.44 13.72 12.61
N SER A 5 43.46 13.90 11.71
CA SER A 5 43.46 13.24 10.40
C SER A 5 44.52 13.81 9.45
N ARG A 6 44.84 15.11 9.57
CA ARG A 6 45.97 15.73 8.86
C ARG A 6 47.31 15.23 9.40
N PHE A 7 47.45 15.14 10.72
CA PHE A 7 48.68 14.67 11.37
C PHE A 7 49.01 13.22 11.01
N LEU A 8 48.03 12.30 11.04
CA LEU A 8 48.23 10.90 10.63
C LEU A 8 48.58 10.74 9.14
N SER A 9 48.07 11.62 8.26
CA SER A 9 48.39 11.58 6.83
C SER A 9 49.85 11.96 6.51
N LEU A 10 50.51 12.72 7.39
CA LEU A 10 51.92 13.10 7.26
C LEU A 10 52.87 11.93 7.56
N PHE A 11 52.50 11.02 8.48
CA PHE A 11 53.31 9.84 8.81
C PHE A 11 53.13 8.67 7.83
N ASN A 12 52.10 8.69 6.98
CA ASN A 12 51.80 7.62 6.01
C ASN A 12 52.16 8.00 4.56
N GLY A 13 53.07 8.97 4.36
CA GLY A 13 53.53 9.41 3.03
C GLY A 13 52.42 10.01 2.15
N GLY A 14 51.35 10.55 2.75
CA GLY A 14 50.19 11.07 2.01
C GLY A 14 49.23 10.01 1.47
N MET A 15 49.41 8.73 1.82
CA MET A 15 48.48 7.67 1.42
C MET A 15 47.12 7.82 2.12
N ARG A 16 46.05 7.76 1.34
CA ARG A 16 44.67 7.73 1.83
C ARG A 16 43.99 6.44 1.38
N ALA A 17 43.11 5.93 2.23
CA ALA A 17 42.26 4.79 1.90
C ALA A 17 41.01 5.28 1.16
N TYR A 18 40.66 4.58 0.09
CA TYR A 18 39.50 4.80 -0.76
C TYR A 18 38.81 3.45 -1.03
N LYS A 19 37.63 3.52 -1.63
CA LYS A 19 36.91 2.34 -2.10
C LYS A 19 36.70 2.45 -3.61
N ILE A 20 36.78 1.33 -4.29
CA ILE A 20 36.53 1.24 -5.74
C ILE A 20 35.52 0.15 -6.03
N GLN A 21 34.81 0.28 -7.14
CA GLN A 21 33.89 -0.72 -7.68
C GLN A 21 33.74 -0.53 -9.20
N ASP A 22 33.17 -1.53 -9.86
CA ASP A 22 32.79 -1.44 -11.28
C ASP A 22 31.40 -0.79 -11.46
N SER A 23 30.97 -0.67 -12.72
CA SER A 23 29.66 -0.14 -13.11
C SER A 23 28.48 -0.96 -12.57
N GLN A 24 28.68 -2.25 -12.25
CA GLN A 24 27.65 -3.15 -11.73
C GLN A 24 27.44 -3.01 -10.22
N ARG A 25 28.42 -2.45 -9.49
CA ARG A 25 28.37 -2.15 -8.05
C ARG A 25 28.08 -3.39 -7.17
N LEU A 26 28.46 -4.58 -7.64
CA LEU A 26 28.24 -5.84 -6.91
C LEU A 26 29.23 -6.02 -5.76
N ARG A 27 30.42 -5.40 -5.85
CA ARG A 27 31.47 -5.52 -4.84
C ARG A 27 32.24 -4.22 -4.69
N ARG A 28 32.56 -3.86 -3.44
CA ARG A 28 33.48 -2.75 -3.11
C ARG A 28 34.82 -3.30 -2.65
N ILE A 29 35.89 -2.69 -3.14
CA ILE A 29 37.27 -3.08 -2.83
C ILE A 29 38.01 -1.90 -2.22
N GLY A 30 38.69 -2.12 -1.10
CA GLY A 30 39.56 -1.11 -0.48
C GLY A 30 40.87 -0.93 -1.26
N VAL A 31 41.25 0.33 -1.50
CA VAL A 31 42.52 0.70 -2.13
C VAL A 31 43.14 1.87 -1.39
N THR A 32 44.43 1.81 -1.14
CA THR A 32 45.22 2.95 -0.68
C THR A 32 45.95 3.59 -1.84
N ALA A 33 45.86 4.91 -1.98
CA ALA A 33 46.53 5.66 -3.04
C ALA A 33 46.97 7.03 -2.53
N LYS A 34 48.12 7.51 -3.01
CA LYS A 34 48.62 8.87 -2.70
C LYS A 34 48.30 9.89 -3.79
N ASN A 35 47.98 9.43 -5.01
CA ASN A 35 47.64 10.23 -6.18
C ASN A 35 46.69 9.45 -7.10
N LEU A 36 46.10 10.15 -8.09
CA LEU A 36 45.14 9.57 -9.02
C LEU A 36 45.74 8.42 -9.86
N LYS A 37 47.01 8.55 -10.27
CA LYS A 37 47.72 7.51 -11.04
C LYS A 37 47.81 6.18 -10.28
N GLU A 38 48.12 6.24 -8.98
CA GLU A 38 48.14 5.05 -8.13
C GLU A 38 46.75 4.46 -7.91
N LEU A 39 45.72 5.31 -7.79
CA LEU A 39 44.33 4.84 -7.70
C LEU A 39 43.93 4.09 -8.98
N LEU A 40 44.23 4.65 -10.14
CA LEU A 40 43.95 4.05 -11.45
C LEU A 40 44.66 2.72 -11.62
N ALA A 41 45.99 2.67 -11.45
CA ALA A 41 46.77 1.45 -11.61
C ALA A 41 46.27 0.32 -10.70
N LYS A 42 46.13 0.60 -9.39
CA LYS A 42 45.64 -0.39 -8.42
C LYS A 42 44.19 -0.77 -8.65
N GLY A 43 43.37 0.18 -9.12
CA GLY A 43 41.95 -0.07 -9.34
C GLY A 43 41.68 -0.91 -10.57
N CYS A 44 42.36 -0.58 -11.67
CA CYS A 44 42.36 -1.36 -12.90
C CYS A 44 42.86 -2.80 -12.67
N GLU A 45 43.95 -2.97 -11.92
CA GLU A 45 44.45 -4.29 -11.55
C GLU A 45 43.41 -5.10 -10.77
N LYS A 46 42.84 -4.52 -9.70
CA LYS A 46 41.89 -5.24 -8.82
C LYS A 46 40.53 -5.51 -9.47
N LEU A 47 40.09 -4.66 -10.39
CA LEU A 47 38.83 -4.81 -11.11
C LEU A 47 39.02 -5.51 -12.46
N GLN A 48 40.25 -5.86 -12.84
CA GLN A 48 40.60 -6.47 -14.13
C GLN A 48 40.10 -5.64 -15.33
N ILE A 49 40.36 -4.33 -15.28
CA ILE A 49 39.98 -3.35 -16.31
C ILE A 49 41.25 -2.82 -16.99
N ASN A 50 41.19 -2.61 -18.30
CA ASN A 50 42.29 -1.98 -19.03
C ASN A 50 42.37 -0.48 -18.67
N GLU A 51 43.55 -0.03 -18.23
CA GLU A 51 43.81 1.36 -17.81
C GLU A 51 43.61 2.38 -18.95
N SER A 52 43.80 1.98 -20.21
CA SER A 52 43.62 2.86 -21.38
C SER A 52 42.16 3.12 -21.75
N GLU A 53 41.21 2.42 -21.13
CA GLU A 53 39.78 2.46 -21.47
C GLU A 53 38.90 2.75 -20.26
N VAL A 54 39.45 3.41 -19.23
CA VAL A 54 38.75 3.64 -17.97
C VAL A 54 38.49 5.12 -17.70
N THR A 55 37.27 5.43 -17.25
CA THR A 55 36.91 6.72 -16.66
C THR A 55 36.56 6.51 -15.20
N VAL A 56 37.15 7.30 -14.31
CA VAL A 56 36.87 7.22 -12.86
C VAL A 56 35.92 8.33 -12.48
N VAL A 57 34.84 7.96 -11.80
CA VAL A 57 33.82 8.90 -11.31
C VAL A 57 33.55 8.68 -9.82
N ILE A 58 33.04 9.70 -9.14
CA ILE A 58 32.56 9.59 -7.76
C ILE A 58 31.23 8.81 -7.76
N GLU A 59 31.06 7.90 -6.81
CA GLU A 59 29.85 7.08 -6.72
C GLU A 59 28.57 7.91 -6.61
N ASP A 60 28.59 8.94 -5.78
CA ASP A 60 27.40 9.66 -5.30
C ASP A 60 26.75 10.51 -6.39
N ASP A 61 27.55 11.17 -7.23
CA ASP A 61 27.07 12.17 -8.20
C ASP A 61 27.60 11.98 -9.63
N GLY A 62 28.51 11.02 -9.83
CA GLY A 62 29.07 10.74 -11.17
C GLY A 62 30.11 11.75 -11.62
N THR A 63 30.59 12.63 -10.74
CA THR A 63 31.64 13.60 -11.07
C THR A 63 32.90 12.87 -11.53
N VAL A 64 33.37 13.20 -12.73
CA VAL A 64 34.62 12.65 -13.29
C VAL A 64 35.82 13.15 -12.50
N VAL A 65 36.76 12.25 -12.24
CA VAL A 65 38.01 12.53 -11.53
C VAL A 65 39.15 12.32 -12.52
N ASP A 66 39.53 13.40 -13.21
CA ASP A 66 40.55 13.39 -14.28
C ASP A 66 41.86 14.07 -13.87
N ASP A 67 41.89 14.79 -12.74
CA ASP A 67 43.07 15.50 -12.27
C ASP A 67 43.44 15.22 -10.79
N ASP A 68 44.75 15.25 -10.50
CA ASP A 68 45.29 14.94 -9.17
C ASP A 68 44.98 16.03 -8.12
N LYS A 69 44.74 17.28 -8.55
CA LYS A 69 44.43 18.39 -7.64
C LYS A 69 42.99 18.26 -7.11
N PHE A 70 42.05 17.86 -7.96
CA PHE A 70 40.70 17.50 -7.55
C PHE A 70 40.71 16.25 -6.67
N PHE A 71 41.39 15.18 -7.10
CA PHE A 71 41.52 13.94 -6.33
C PHE A 71 42.00 14.16 -4.88
N ARG A 72 43.04 14.98 -4.67
CA ARG A 72 43.56 15.28 -3.33
C ARG A 72 42.61 16.03 -2.41
N LYS A 73 41.60 16.72 -2.96
CA LYS A 73 40.55 17.41 -2.17
C LYS A 73 39.50 16.44 -1.65
N LEU A 74 39.37 15.26 -2.29
CA LEU A 74 38.38 14.27 -1.90
C LEU A 74 38.69 13.68 -0.51
N PRO A 75 37.65 13.46 0.32
CA PRO A 75 37.81 12.81 1.61
C PRO A 75 38.43 11.41 1.50
N ALA A 76 39.05 10.96 2.59
CA ALA A 76 39.33 9.53 2.71
C ALA A 76 38.00 8.75 2.71
N GLN A 77 38.04 7.51 2.24
CA GLN A 77 36.89 6.61 2.06
C GLN A 77 35.91 7.02 0.96
N THR A 78 36.20 8.04 0.14
CA THR A 78 35.46 8.29 -1.10
C THR A 78 35.42 7.01 -1.94
N VAL A 79 34.23 6.73 -2.47
CA VAL A 79 33.96 5.56 -3.30
C VAL A 79 33.99 6.00 -4.75
N PHE A 80 34.79 5.31 -5.54
CA PHE A 80 34.93 5.54 -6.98
C PHE A 80 34.30 4.42 -7.78
N VAL A 81 33.68 4.76 -8.90
CA VAL A 81 33.19 3.82 -9.90
C VAL A 81 34.12 3.90 -11.10
N PHE A 82 34.64 2.74 -11.52
CA PHE A 82 35.49 2.61 -12.70
C PHE A 82 34.61 2.21 -13.88
N LEU A 83 34.46 3.11 -14.85
CA LEU A 83 33.64 2.93 -16.04
C LEU A 83 34.54 2.54 -17.22
N LYS A 84 34.23 1.42 -17.87
CA LYS A 84 34.86 1.00 -19.13
C LYS A 84 34.36 1.88 -20.27
N LYS A 85 35.10 1.89 -21.38
CA LYS A 85 34.71 2.58 -22.62
C LYS A 85 33.27 2.19 -23.03
N GLY A 86 32.41 3.20 -23.17
CA GLY A 86 30.99 3.02 -23.53
C GLY A 86 30.04 2.84 -22.33
N GLU A 87 30.57 2.68 -21.11
CA GLU A 87 29.75 2.69 -19.89
C GLU A 87 29.46 4.12 -19.43
N ASN A 88 28.26 4.34 -18.90
CA ASN A 88 27.85 5.60 -18.31
C ASN A 88 27.61 5.41 -16.81
N TRP A 89 27.95 6.44 -16.02
CA TRP A 89 27.59 6.46 -14.62
C TRP A 89 26.06 6.44 -14.45
N ARG A 90 25.57 5.67 -13.48
CA ARG A 90 24.16 5.59 -13.12
C ARG A 90 24.00 6.00 -11.66
N GLY A 91 23.17 7.00 -11.41
CA GLY A 91 22.80 7.41 -10.06
C GLY A 91 21.84 6.42 -9.39
N ALA A 92 21.60 6.62 -8.09
CA ALA A 92 20.74 5.75 -7.29
C ALA A 92 19.34 5.58 -7.91
N GLY A 93 18.75 6.63 -8.46
CA GLY A 93 17.44 6.56 -9.12
C GLY A 93 17.40 5.62 -10.33
N ALA A 94 18.45 5.62 -11.16
CA ALA A 94 18.55 4.73 -12.31
C ALA A 94 18.74 3.26 -11.88
N LEU A 95 19.53 3.02 -10.83
CA LEU A 95 19.70 1.68 -10.27
C LEU A 95 18.39 1.14 -9.66
N ILE A 96 17.64 1.98 -8.96
CA ILE A 96 16.31 1.64 -8.42
C ILE A 96 15.36 1.34 -9.58
N HIS A 97 15.32 2.19 -10.61
CA HIS A 97 14.48 1.95 -11.79
C HIS A 97 14.82 0.62 -12.47
N ASP A 98 16.09 0.28 -12.65
CA ASP A 98 16.50 -0.98 -13.25
C ASP A 98 16.12 -2.18 -12.39
N ALA A 99 16.31 -2.10 -11.08
CA ALA A 99 15.91 -3.14 -10.13
C ALA A 99 14.38 -3.36 -10.17
N LEU A 100 13.60 -2.28 -10.10
CA LEU A 100 12.15 -2.34 -10.19
C LEU A 100 11.70 -2.88 -11.55
N SER A 101 12.29 -2.41 -12.66
CA SER A 101 11.95 -2.87 -14.01
C SER A 101 12.19 -4.37 -14.19
N LYS A 102 13.26 -4.92 -13.59
CA LYS A 102 13.51 -6.37 -13.58
C LYS A 102 12.46 -7.14 -12.78
N LEU A 103 11.96 -6.59 -11.68
CA LEU A 103 10.86 -7.18 -10.89
C LEU A 103 9.52 -7.13 -11.62
N TYR A 104 9.27 -6.09 -12.42
CA TYR A 104 8.06 -5.96 -13.24
C TYR A 104 8.09 -6.80 -14.52
N CYS A 105 9.22 -7.44 -14.86
CA CYS A 105 9.31 -8.32 -16.01
C CYS A 105 8.65 -9.68 -15.70
N ALA A 106 7.42 -9.86 -16.19
CA ALA A 106 6.59 -11.03 -15.95
C ALA A 106 7.26 -12.38 -16.31
N SER A 107 8.26 -12.39 -17.20
CA SER A 107 8.90 -13.61 -17.68
C SER A 107 9.87 -14.28 -16.69
N ARG A 108 10.35 -13.57 -15.66
CA ARG A 108 11.30 -14.13 -14.66
C ARG A 108 10.78 -14.13 -13.22
N LYS A 109 9.52 -13.73 -13.02
CA LYS A 109 8.89 -13.59 -11.69
C LYS A 109 9.05 -14.86 -10.84
N ASN A 110 8.77 -16.01 -11.42
CA ASN A 110 8.86 -17.31 -10.74
C ASN A 110 10.30 -17.74 -10.48
N GLU A 111 11.23 -17.44 -11.38
CA GLU A 111 12.66 -17.76 -11.20
C GLU A 111 13.25 -16.96 -10.04
N ILE A 112 12.94 -15.65 -9.98
CA ILE A 112 13.38 -14.77 -8.89
C ILE A 112 12.72 -15.20 -7.57
N ALA A 113 11.43 -15.54 -7.57
CA ALA A 113 10.74 -16.03 -6.39
C ALA A 113 11.38 -17.31 -5.83
N ASN A 114 11.77 -18.26 -6.70
CA ASN A 114 12.47 -19.47 -6.28
C ASN A 114 13.84 -19.15 -5.66
N GLN A 115 14.66 -18.31 -6.31
CA GLN A 115 15.96 -17.90 -5.76
C GLN A 115 15.82 -17.21 -4.40
N ILE A 116 14.78 -16.41 -4.22
CA ILE A 116 14.48 -15.76 -2.95
C ILE A 116 14.12 -16.79 -1.87
N ARG A 117 13.32 -17.82 -2.19
CA ARG A 117 13.02 -18.90 -1.24
C ARG A 117 14.27 -19.68 -0.85
N ASP A 118 15.16 -19.95 -1.79
CA ASP A 118 16.44 -20.61 -1.50
C ASP A 118 17.28 -19.77 -0.53
N LEU A 119 17.37 -18.44 -0.76
CA LEU A 119 18.07 -17.51 0.13
C LEU A 119 17.47 -17.43 1.54
N LEU A 120 16.15 -17.62 1.67
CA LEU A 120 15.46 -17.60 2.96
C LEU A 120 15.69 -18.87 3.79
N THR A 121 16.11 -19.98 3.17
CA THR A 121 16.19 -21.29 3.84
C THR A 121 17.26 -21.29 4.94
N ASP A 122 18.34 -20.51 4.77
CA ASP A 122 19.49 -20.47 5.67
C ASP A 122 19.67 -19.10 6.36
N GLU A 123 18.75 -18.15 6.21
CA GLU A 123 18.84 -16.82 6.84
C GLU A 123 18.19 -16.85 8.23
N ASP A 124 18.92 -16.37 9.25
CA ASP A 124 18.49 -16.34 10.64
C ASP A 124 18.16 -14.93 11.15
N ALA A 125 18.41 -13.87 10.36
CA ALA A 125 18.10 -12.50 10.73
C ALA A 125 16.61 -12.17 10.49
N PRO A 126 15.80 -11.98 11.55
CA PRO A 126 14.34 -11.82 11.43
C PRO A 126 13.91 -10.63 10.56
N GLU A 127 14.64 -9.51 10.63
CA GLU A 127 14.33 -8.30 9.86
C GLU A 127 14.55 -8.52 8.36
N LYS A 128 15.59 -9.29 8.00
CA LYS A 128 15.85 -9.64 6.60
C LYS A 128 14.81 -10.62 6.09
N ILE A 129 14.51 -11.66 6.87
CA ILE A 129 13.46 -12.63 6.54
C ILE A 129 12.14 -11.90 6.28
N HIS A 130 11.79 -10.94 7.13
CA HIS A 130 10.56 -10.16 6.98
C HIS A 130 10.54 -9.37 5.66
N ILE A 131 11.58 -8.59 5.38
CA ILE A 131 11.69 -7.78 4.16
C ILE A 131 11.66 -8.68 2.92
N ILE A 132 12.46 -9.74 2.91
CA ILE A 132 12.55 -10.69 1.80
C ILE A 132 11.21 -11.40 1.58
N SER A 133 10.50 -11.77 2.65
CA SER A 133 9.15 -12.37 2.55
C SER A 133 8.13 -11.42 1.93
N GLN A 134 8.18 -10.12 2.26
CA GLN A 134 7.32 -9.11 1.62
C GLN A 134 7.58 -9.01 0.12
N TYR A 135 8.85 -9.07 -0.30
CA TYR A 135 9.21 -9.10 -1.72
C TYR A 135 8.73 -10.39 -2.41
N LEU A 136 8.88 -11.54 -1.75
CA LEU A 136 8.39 -12.81 -2.26
C LEU A 136 6.88 -12.77 -2.49
N GLU A 137 6.11 -12.28 -1.51
CA GLU A 137 4.66 -12.15 -1.65
C GLU A 137 4.28 -11.22 -2.83
N MET A 138 5.00 -10.11 -3.02
CA MET A 138 4.80 -9.23 -4.17
C MET A 138 5.06 -9.95 -5.50
N LEU A 139 6.10 -10.78 -5.57
CA LEU A 139 6.45 -11.60 -6.73
C LEU A 139 5.49 -12.77 -6.95
N GLU A 140 4.74 -13.22 -5.96
CA GLU A 140 3.80 -14.33 -6.12
C GLU A 140 2.36 -13.87 -6.40
N THR A 141 2.12 -12.55 -6.45
CA THR A 141 0.80 -12.00 -6.82
C THR A 141 0.30 -12.49 -8.19
N ASN A 142 -0.96 -12.88 -8.27
CA ASN A 142 -1.61 -13.26 -9.53
C ASN A 142 -2.98 -12.58 -9.62
N VAL A 143 -2.98 -11.31 -10.04
CA VAL A 143 -4.19 -10.49 -10.14
C VAL A 143 -5.10 -10.94 -11.27
N ASP A 144 -4.54 -11.35 -12.41
CA ASP A 144 -5.30 -11.62 -13.63
C ASP A 144 -6.09 -12.94 -13.57
N SER A 145 -5.66 -13.89 -12.75
CA SER A 145 -6.44 -15.10 -12.50
C SER A 145 -7.71 -14.79 -11.71
N GLU A 146 -8.85 -15.29 -12.19
CA GLU A 146 -10.17 -15.08 -11.57
C GLU A 146 -10.76 -16.38 -11.00
N GLU A 147 -10.56 -17.49 -11.70
CA GLU A 147 -11.13 -18.79 -11.35
C GLU A 147 -10.30 -19.51 -10.29
N ARG A 148 -10.97 -20.18 -9.35
CA ARG A 148 -10.34 -21.03 -8.34
C ARG A 148 -9.39 -22.06 -8.94
N ALA A 149 -9.81 -22.72 -10.03
CA ALA A 149 -9.00 -23.75 -10.69
C ALA A 149 -7.63 -23.25 -11.16
N LYS A 150 -7.44 -21.94 -11.32
CA LYS A 150 -6.22 -21.30 -11.81
C LYS A 150 -5.40 -20.62 -10.70
N HIS A 151 -5.87 -20.59 -9.45
CA HIS A 151 -5.22 -19.90 -8.32
C HIS A 151 -5.80 -20.37 -6.96
N GLU A 152 -5.72 -21.67 -6.67
CA GLU A 152 -6.38 -22.30 -5.51
C GLU A 152 -5.89 -21.76 -4.16
N ASP A 153 -4.60 -21.44 -4.06
CA ASP A 153 -3.92 -20.83 -2.91
C ASP A 153 -4.60 -19.53 -2.44
N TRP A 154 -5.08 -18.69 -3.36
CA TRP A 154 -5.87 -17.51 -3.01
C TRP A 154 -7.16 -17.85 -2.26
N PHE A 155 -7.78 -18.99 -2.59
CA PHE A 155 -9.03 -19.47 -2.01
C PHE A 155 -8.84 -20.32 -0.75
N GLU A 156 -7.62 -20.51 -0.27
CA GLU A 156 -7.34 -21.28 0.93
C GLU A 156 -8.10 -20.71 2.14
N GLY A 157 -8.69 -21.62 2.93
CA GLY A 157 -9.56 -21.27 4.07
C GLY A 157 -10.96 -20.79 3.70
N LEU A 158 -11.32 -20.72 2.41
CA LEU A 158 -12.68 -20.38 1.97
C LEU A 158 -13.51 -21.61 1.63
N ASN A 159 -14.82 -21.49 1.80
CA ASN A 159 -15.78 -22.53 1.41
C ASN A 159 -15.64 -22.86 -0.10
N LYS A 160 -15.63 -24.16 -0.44
CA LYS A 160 -15.49 -24.67 -1.82
C LYS A 160 -16.60 -24.25 -2.78
N LYS A 161 -17.70 -23.68 -2.28
CA LYS A 161 -18.77 -23.10 -3.11
C LYS A 161 -18.29 -21.94 -3.99
N TYR A 162 -17.34 -21.14 -3.51
CA TYR A 162 -16.82 -20.01 -4.27
C TYR A 162 -15.91 -20.48 -5.39
N LYS A 163 -16.24 -20.14 -6.63
CA LYS A 163 -15.50 -20.52 -7.83
C LYS A 163 -14.70 -19.37 -8.40
N THR A 164 -15.04 -18.13 -8.07
CA THR A 164 -14.33 -16.94 -8.56
C THR A 164 -13.93 -16.00 -7.42
N LYS A 165 -12.87 -15.21 -7.64
CA LYS A 165 -12.43 -14.22 -6.66
C LYS A 165 -13.49 -13.15 -6.45
N SER A 166 -14.18 -12.76 -7.52
CA SER A 166 -15.24 -11.76 -7.49
C SER A 166 -16.43 -12.23 -6.68
N GLU A 167 -16.84 -13.50 -6.74
CA GLU A 167 -17.87 -14.05 -5.84
C GLU A 167 -17.51 -13.90 -4.35
N VAL A 168 -16.24 -14.12 -3.99
CA VAL A 168 -15.77 -13.95 -2.62
C VAL A 168 -15.80 -12.47 -2.22
N MET A 169 -15.35 -11.59 -3.10
CA MET A 169 -15.34 -10.15 -2.83
C MET A 169 -16.76 -9.57 -2.77
N ARG A 170 -17.67 -10.02 -3.63
CA ARG A 170 -19.12 -9.75 -3.55
C ARG A 170 -19.66 -10.09 -2.18
N HIS A 171 -19.42 -11.33 -1.72
CA HIS A 171 -19.86 -11.75 -0.40
C HIS A 171 -19.23 -10.88 0.71
N SER A 172 -17.95 -10.52 0.59
CA SER A 172 -17.28 -9.64 1.55
C SER A 172 -17.98 -8.28 1.69
N ALA A 173 -18.36 -7.66 0.57
CA ALA A 173 -19.14 -6.42 0.57
C ALA A 173 -20.50 -6.61 1.26
N GLN A 174 -21.24 -7.65 0.87
CA GLN A 174 -22.54 -7.96 1.46
C GLN A 174 -22.45 -8.19 2.98
N THR A 175 -21.41 -8.86 3.47
CA THR A 175 -21.23 -9.09 4.91
C THR A 175 -21.06 -7.77 5.66
N ARG A 176 -20.32 -6.80 5.12
CA ARG A 176 -20.17 -5.47 5.74
C ARG A 176 -21.50 -4.72 5.78
N VAL A 177 -22.22 -4.69 4.67
CA VAL A 177 -23.52 -4.01 4.54
C VAL A 177 -24.58 -4.65 5.45
N ARG A 178 -24.64 -6.00 5.51
CA ARG A 178 -25.51 -6.73 6.43
C ARG A 178 -25.20 -6.41 7.89
N SER A 179 -23.92 -6.30 8.26
CA SER A 179 -23.53 -5.91 9.62
C SER A 179 -24.06 -4.52 9.99
N TYR A 180 -24.02 -3.55 9.06
CA TYR A 180 -24.60 -2.22 9.29
C TYR A 180 -26.10 -2.27 9.50
N PHE A 181 -26.81 -3.07 8.70
CA PHE A 181 -28.25 -3.26 8.84
C PHE A 181 -28.62 -3.88 10.19
N ILE A 182 -27.97 -5.00 10.55
CA ILE A 182 -28.23 -5.71 11.81
C ILE A 182 -28.00 -4.79 13.01
N THR A 183 -26.84 -4.14 13.06
CA THR A 183 -26.47 -3.27 14.20
C THR A 183 -27.25 -1.94 14.25
N ALA A 184 -27.84 -1.49 13.14
CA ALA A 184 -28.81 -0.39 13.14
C ALA A 184 -30.15 -0.85 13.71
N LYS A 185 -30.64 -2.02 13.26
CA LYS A 185 -31.89 -2.63 13.74
C LYS A 185 -31.82 -2.90 15.26
N GLU A 186 -30.72 -3.43 15.75
CA GLU A 186 -30.47 -3.65 17.19
C GLU A 186 -30.55 -2.37 18.02
N GLN A 187 -30.21 -1.20 17.46
CA GLN A 187 -30.34 0.09 18.17
C GLN A 187 -31.79 0.57 18.20
N ILE A 188 -32.49 0.44 17.08
CA ILE A 188 -33.92 0.75 16.98
C ILE A 188 -34.74 -0.14 17.92
N GLU A 189 -34.39 -1.42 18.04
CA GLU A 189 -35.09 -2.37 18.90
C GLU A 189 -35.02 -2.01 20.40
N LYS A 190 -34.10 -1.13 20.81
CA LYS A 190 -33.99 -0.61 22.17
C LYS A 190 -34.93 0.55 22.49
N GLU A 191 -35.65 1.08 21.50
CA GLU A 191 -36.68 2.10 21.76
C GLU A 191 -37.77 1.53 22.69
N SER A 192 -38.10 2.29 23.72
CA SER A 192 -39.04 1.91 24.77
C SER A 192 -40.48 2.08 24.37
N ASP A 193 -40.78 3.11 23.56
CA ASP A 193 -42.14 3.37 23.10
C ASP A 193 -42.53 2.41 21.97
N SER A 194 -43.58 1.61 22.20
CA SER A 194 -44.01 0.57 21.26
C SER A 194 -44.50 1.13 19.92
N ASP A 195 -45.14 2.30 19.90
CA ASP A 195 -45.70 2.88 18.69
C ASP A 195 -44.58 3.41 17.79
N HIS A 196 -43.64 4.17 18.39
CA HIS A 196 -42.46 4.63 17.68
C HIS A 196 -41.57 3.47 17.22
N LYS A 197 -41.39 2.45 18.06
CA LYS A 197 -40.63 1.24 17.71
C LYS A 197 -41.23 0.52 16.52
N ASN A 198 -42.55 0.32 16.48
CA ASN A 198 -43.22 -0.35 15.36
C ASN A 198 -43.07 0.44 14.07
N SER A 199 -43.19 1.78 14.11
CA SER A 199 -42.95 2.65 12.96
C SER A 199 -41.52 2.52 12.43
N LEU A 200 -40.52 2.54 13.32
CA LEU A 200 -39.11 2.39 12.95
C LEU A 200 -38.79 0.99 12.40
N ILE A 201 -39.41 -0.07 12.93
CA ILE A 201 -39.25 -1.44 12.41
C ILE A 201 -39.80 -1.53 10.99
N SER A 202 -40.95 -0.90 10.70
CA SER A 202 -41.50 -0.83 9.34
C SER A 202 -40.50 -0.19 8.37
N VAL A 203 -39.89 0.93 8.75
CA VAL A 203 -38.83 1.57 7.95
C VAL A 203 -37.65 0.61 7.72
N MET A 204 -37.22 -0.12 8.75
CA MET A 204 -36.13 -1.10 8.61
C MET A 204 -36.49 -2.29 7.70
N ASP A 205 -37.76 -2.70 7.66
CA ASP A 205 -38.21 -3.74 6.75
C ASP A 205 -38.22 -3.26 5.29
N ASP A 206 -38.61 -2.00 5.04
CA ASP A 206 -38.48 -1.37 3.73
C ASP A 206 -37.01 -1.25 3.28
N ILE A 207 -36.13 -0.83 4.18
CA ILE A 207 -34.68 -0.82 3.95
C ILE A 207 -34.17 -2.22 3.60
N ASN A 208 -34.62 -3.26 4.31
CA ASN A 208 -34.20 -4.63 4.03
C ASN A 208 -34.64 -5.08 2.63
N ASN A 209 -35.84 -4.69 2.20
CA ASN A 209 -36.34 -4.98 0.85
C ASN A 209 -35.51 -4.25 -0.21
N LEU A 210 -35.14 -2.99 0.01
CA LEU A 210 -34.23 -2.24 -0.86
C LEU A 210 -32.85 -2.89 -0.93
N LEU A 211 -32.29 -3.30 0.21
CA LEU A 211 -31.01 -3.99 0.28
C LEU A 211 -31.04 -5.33 -0.44
N LYS A 212 -32.09 -6.15 -0.28
CA LYS A 212 -32.27 -7.40 -1.02
C LYS A 212 -32.34 -7.15 -2.53
N LYS A 213 -33.10 -6.14 -2.96
CA LYS A 213 -33.23 -5.75 -4.36
C LYS A 213 -31.88 -5.34 -4.97
N ASN A 214 -31.03 -4.69 -4.19
CA ASN A 214 -29.69 -4.27 -4.61
C ASN A 214 -28.57 -5.25 -4.23
N ASP A 215 -28.92 -6.50 -3.91
CA ASP A 215 -28.00 -7.57 -3.52
C ASP A 215 -27.00 -7.17 -2.42
N PHE A 216 -27.48 -6.41 -1.43
CA PHE A 216 -26.70 -5.85 -0.31
C PHE A 216 -25.42 -5.13 -0.75
N ASN A 217 -25.50 -4.41 -1.88
CA ASN A 217 -24.40 -3.66 -2.50
C ASN A 217 -23.17 -4.55 -2.74
N ALA A 218 -23.38 -5.82 -3.11
CA ALA A 218 -22.32 -6.75 -3.48
C ALA A 218 -21.34 -6.19 -4.51
N PHE A 219 -21.82 -5.30 -5.37
CA PHE A 219 -21.03 -4.67 -6.42
C PHE A 219 -19.88 -3.81 -5.90
N PHE A 220 -19.92 -3.32 -4.66
CA PHE A 220 -18.87 -2.45 -4.11
C PHE A 220 -17.47 -3.03 -4.24
N PHE A 221 -17.30 -4.32 -3.99
CA PHE A 221 -15.99 -4.96 -4.03
C PHE A 221 -15.81 -5.88 -5.23
N ASP A 222 -16.76 -5.92 -6.15
CA ASP A 222 -16.71 -6.77 -7.34
C ASP A 222 -16.12 -6.02 -8.52
N ARG A 223 -14.86 -6.31 -8.86
CA ARG A 223 -14.15 -5.70 -10.00
C ARG A 223 -14.77 -5.95 -11.38
N THR A 224 -15.76 -6.85 -11.46
CA THR A 224 -16.51 -7.15 -12.69
C THR A 224 -17.84 -6.38 -12.79
N SER A 225 -18.28 -5.77 -11.69
CA SER A 225 -19.54 -5.05 -11.61
C SER A 225 -19.43 -3.58 -12.06
N ARG A 226 -20.56 -2.92 -12.30
CA ARG A 226 -20.61 -1.45 -12.47
C ARG A 226 -20.78 -0.78 -11.10
N GLY A 227 -20.21 0.41 -10.93
CA GLY A 227 -20.29 1.16 -9.66
C GLY A 227 -19.42 0.58 -8.55
N MET A 228 -18.48 -0.31 -8.88
CA MET A 228 -17.52 -0.87 -7.93
C MET A 228 -16.55 0.21 -7.39
N MET A 229 -16.00 -0.03 -6.20
CA MET A 229 -15.06 0.88 -5.52
C MET A 229 -13.60 0.65 -5.92
N CYS A 230 -13.33 -0.32 -6.80
CA CYS A 230 -12.00 -0.61 -7.32
C CYS A 230 -11.92 -0.32 -8.82
N ASP A 231 -10.69 -0.32 -9.36
CA ASP A 231 -10.50 -0.36 -10.81
C ASP A 231 -10.79 -1.75 -11.41
N LYS A 232 -10.72 -1.88 -12.74
CA LYS A 232 -10.97 -3.15 -13.46
C LYS A 232 -9.99 -4.27 -13.10
N LYS A 233 -8.85 -3.96 -12.47
CA LYS A 233 -7.87 -4.93 -11.99
C LYS A 233 -8.08 -5.28 -10.52
N GLY A 234 -8.98 -4.60 -9.82
CA GLY A 234 -9.29 -4.82 -8.41
C GLY A 234 -8.44 -3.99 -7.46
N TRP A 235 -7.80 -2.91 -7.91
CA TRP A 235 -7.12 -1.97 -7.03
C TRP A 235 -8.12 -1.05 -6.33
N PHE A 236 -8.11 -1.10 -5.01
CA PHE A 236 -8.84 -0.18 -4.14
C PHE A 236 -7.91 0.93 -3.66
N THR A 237 -8.44 2.14 -3.61
CA THR A 237 -7.72 3.32 -3.11
C THR A 237 -8.41 3.83 -1.86
N CYS A 238 -7.63 4.21 -0.85
CA CYS A 238 -8.17 4.81 0.36
C CYS A 238 -8.73 6.20 0.06
N GLU A 239 -9.95 6.46 0.51
CA GLU A 239 -10.65 7.74 0.32
C GLU A 239 -10.29 8.78 1.40
N GLY A 240 -9.38 8.42 2.30
CA GLY A 240 -8.92 9.27 3.40
C GLY A 240 -9.88 9.31 4.59
N PRO A 241 -9.46 9.90 5.71
CA PRO A 241 -10.33 10.04 6.88
C PRO A 241 -11.58 10.88 6.53
N PHE A 242 -12.60 10.77 7.38
CA PHE A 242 -13.90 11.41 7.14
C PHE A 242 -13.87 12.93 7.02
N ASP A 243 -12.89 13.57 7.65
CA ASP A 243 -12.68 15.02 7.67
C ASP A 243 -11.73 15.50 6.57
N SER A 244 -11.26 14.60 5.70
CA SER A 244 -10.42 14.92 4.54
C SER A 244 -11.08 14.47 3.25
N LYS A 245 -10.76 15.16 2.15
CA LYS A 245 -11.24 14.76 0.82
C LYS A 245 -10.52 13.51 0.30
N ASN A 246 -9.22 13.39 0.57
CA ASN A 246 -8.35 12.35 0.03
C ASN A 246 -7.48 11.70 1.13
N CYS A 247 -6.85 10.58 0.78
CA CYS A 247 -5.79 9.97 1.60
C CYS A 247 -4.41 10.55 1.25
N ASP A 248 -3.82 11.33 2.16
CA ASP A 248 -2.49 11.93 1.96
C ASP A 248 -1.34 10.91 1.92
N LYS A 249 -1.62 9.67 2.34
CA LYS A 249 -0.67 8.56 2.35
C LYS A 249 -0.79 7.64 1.13
N PHE A 250 -1.73 7.93 0.21
CA PHE A 250 -1.94 7.17 -1.02
C PHE A 250 -2.06 5.66 -0.81
N HIS A 251 -2.72 5.24 0.28
CA HIS A 251 -2.87 3.83 0.56
C HIS A 251 -3.68 3.14 -0.55
N THR A 252 -3.15 2.05 -1.07
CA THR A 252 -3.81 1.19 -2.07
C THR A 252 -3.70 -0.27 -1.68
N ILE A 253 -4.64 -1.10 -2.14
CA ILE A 253 -4.61 -2.54 -1.94
C ILE A 253 -5.30 -3.26 -3.08
N ASN A 254 -4.80 -4.45 -3.45
CA ASN A 254 -5.48 -5.33 -4.39
C ASN A 254 -5.77 -6.69 -3.73
N PRO A 255 -6.97 -6.89 -3.14
CA PRO A 255 -7.33 -8.16 -2.51
C PRO A 255 -7.43 -9.32 -3.50
N TYR A 256 -7.46 -9.07 -4.81
CA TYR A 256 -7.44 -10.10 -5.84
C TYR A 256 -6.03 -10.65 -6.11
N ALA A 257 -4.98 -10.01 -5.58
CA ALA A 257 -3.59 -10.34 -5.90
C ALA A 257 -3.08 -11.61 -5.23
N SER A 258 -3.26 -11.77 -3.91
CA SER A 258 -2.81 -12.92 -3.12
C SER A 258 -3.78 -13.21 -1.97
N ARG A 259 -3.63 -14.37 -1.33
CA ARG A 259 -4.31 -14.69 -0.07
C ARG A 259 -4.01 -13.66 1.03
N GLY A 260 -2.77 -13.22 1.17
CA GLY A 260 -2.36 -12.25 2.19
C GLY A 260 -3.02 -10.88 1.97
N TYR A 261 -2.99 -10.36 0.74
CA TYR A 261 -3.70 -9.11 0.41
C TYR A 261 -5.22 -9.23 0.60
N ARG A 262 -5.82 -10.38 0.31
CA ARG A 262 -7.25 -10.64 0.63
C ARG A 262 -7.52 -10.54 2.13
N GLN A 263 -6.65 -11.10 2.97
CA GLN A 263 -6.79 -11.03 4.43
C GLN A 263 -6.58 -9.62 4.95
N LEU A 264 -5.55 -8.91 4.47
CA LEU A 264 -5.27 -7.52 4.85
C LEU A 264 -6.41 -6.56 4.50
N PHE A 265 -7.16 -6.84 3.42
CA PHE A 265 -8.35 -6.07 3.09
C PHE A 265 -9.45 -6.15 4.15
N GLY A 266 -9.45 -7.19 5.00
CA GLY A 266 -10.31 -7.28 6.18
C GLY A 266 -10.06 -6.16 7.20
N LEU A 267 -8.89 -5.53 7.20
CA LEU A 267 -8.55 -4.39 8.07
C LEU A 267 -9.05 -3.05 7.52
N TRP A 268 -9.41 -3.00 6.24
CA TRP A 268 -9.99 -1.81 5.62
C TRP A 268 -11.45 -1.66 6.00
N ASN A 269 -11.89 -0.44 6.26
CA ASN A 269 -13.24 -0.13 6.76
C ASN A 269 -14.06 0.59 5.70
N LEU A 270 -15.37 0.36 5.68
CA LEU A 270 -16.34 1.24 5.01
C LEU A 270 -16.88 2.19 6.08
N ASP A 271 -16.21 3.31 6.27
CA ASP A 271 -16.41 4.24 7.36
C ASP A 271 -17.51 5.25 7.06
N HIS A 272 -18.46 5.43 7.98
CA HIS A 272 -19.56 6.38 7.83
C HIS A 272 -19.09 7.80 8.11
N ILE A 273 -19.18 8.73 7.15
CA ILE A 273 -18.81 10.15 7.34
C ILE A 273 -19.65 10.77 8.46
N ILE A 274 -20.96 10.57 8.40
CA ILE A 274 -21.94 10.89 9.44
C ILE A 274 -22.22 9.61 10.23
N GLU A 275 -21.87 9.59 11.51
CA GLU A 275 -21.79 8.35 12.30
C GLU A 275 -23.16 7.67 12.44
N LYS A 276 -23.27 6.42 11.97
CA LYS A 276 -24.48 5.59 12.12
C LYS A 276 -25.04 5.59 13.54
N SER A 277 -24.22 5.15 14.52
CA SER A 277 -24.70 4.88 15.88
C SER A 277 -24.78 6.10 16.78
N ARG A 278 -24.06 7.18 16.44
CA ARG A 278 -24.00 8.39 17.27
C ARG A 278 -24.91 9.50 16.76
N GLU A 279 -25.28 9.49 15.49
CA GLU A 279 -26.02 10.58 14.88
C GLU A 279 -27.20 10.09 14.03
N VAL A 280 -26.96 9.28 13.00
CA VAL A 280 -28.01 8.88 12.04
C VAL A 280 -29.18 8.16 12.73
N ILE A 281 -28.90 7.11 13.50
CA ILE A 281 -29.96 6.34 14.18
C ILE A 281 -30.63 7.16 15.30
N PRO A 282 -29.90 7.88 16.18
CA PRO A 282 -30.52 8.80 17.14
C PRO A 282 -31.45 9.85 16.49
N CYS A 283 -31.03 10.49 15.40
CA CYS A 283 -31.87 11.48 14.69
C CYS A 283 -33.13 10.85 14.09
N LEU A 284 -33.04 9.63 13.54
CA LEU A 284 -34.21 8.90 13.05
C LEU A 284 -35.20 8.57 14.18
N ILE A 285 -34.68 8.13 15.34
CA ILE A 285 -35.51 7.85 16.53
C ILE A 285 -36.16 9.13 17.05
N GLU A 286 -35.45 10.25 17.06
CA GLU A 286 -36.02 11.55 17.44
C GLU A 286 -37.09 12.01 16.43
N ALA A 287 -36.91 11.70 15.14
CA ALA A 287 -37.88 12.01 14.10
C ALA A 287 -39.19 11.25 14.27
N SER A 288 -39.14 9.98 14.69
CA SER A 288 -40.37 9.20 14.94
C SER A 288 -41.18 9.75 16.12
N LYS A 289 -40.51 10.35 17.12
CA LYS A 289 -41.12 11.00 18.29
C LYS A 289 -41.75 12.36 17.97
N ASN A 290 -41.19 13.08 17.01
CA ASN A 290 -41.60 14.43 16.65
C ASN A 290 -42.28 14.51 15.27
N LEU A 291 -42.76 13.39 14.74
CA LEU A 291 -43.28 13.30 13.38
C LEU A 291 -44.54 14.17 13.22
N PRO A 292 -44.54 15.18 12.34
CA PRO A 292 -45.71 16.02 12.12
C PRO A 292 -46.88 15.24 11.53
N LYS A 293 -48.11 15.69 11.82
CA LYS A 293 -49.32 15.02 11.32
C LYS A 293 -49.34 15.00 9.80
N GLY A 294 -49.46 13.81 9.21
CA GLY A 294 -49.49 13.60 7.75
C GLY A 294 -48.11 13.56 7.08
N LYS A 295 -47.02 13.52 7.85
CA LYS A 295 -45.66 13.26 7.37
C LYS A 295 -45.27 11.81 7.60
N GLU A 296 -44.27 11.34 6.86
CA GLU A 296 -43.69 10.00 6.99
C GLU A 296 -42.18 10.06 7.28
N LEU A 297 -41.62 8.95 7.75
CA LEU A 297 -40.18 8.84 7.97
C LEU A 297 -39.45 8.66 6.64
N ASN A 298 -38.36 9.40 6.46
CA ASN A 298 -37.58 9.42 5.23
C ASN A 298 -36.68 8.17 5.10
N THR A 299 -37.27 7.08 4.59
CA THR A 299 -36.57 5.82 4.33
C THR A 299 -35.43 5.99 3.32
N ASP A 300 -35.59 6.85 2.31
CA ASP A 300 -34.56 7.09 1.29
C ASP A 300 -33.31 7.76 1.86
N LEU A 301 -33.49 8.77 2.72
CA LEU A 301 -32.37 9.40 3.42
C LEU A 301 -31.65 8.41 4.33
N LEU A 302 -32.39 7.58 5.06
CA LEU A 302 -31.80 6.55 5.91
C LEU A 302 -30.98 5.54 5.09
N TYR A 303 -31.53 5.07 3.97
CA TYR A 303 -30.84 4.16 3.05
C TYR A 303 -29.53 4.78 2.55
N LYS A 304 -29.62 6.03 2.08
CA LYS A 304 -28.48 6.81 1.58
C LYS A 304 -27.38 6.92 2.64
N LEU A 305 -27.72 7.35 3.85
CA LEU A 305 -26.75 7.57 4.92
C LEU A 305 -26.13 6.27 5.46
N LEU A 306 -26.85 5.14 5.45
CA LEU A 306 -26.34 3.92 6.06
C LEU A 306 -25.61 2.99 5.09
N PHE A 307 -25.99 2.98 3.81
CA PHE A 307 -25.59 1.89 2.92
C PHE A 307 -24.94 2.35 1.62
N THR A 308 -24.88 3.65 1.32
CA THR A 308 -24.34 4.16 0.06
C THR A 308 -23.04 4.95 0.25
N THR A 309 -22.31 5.13 -0.85
CA THR A 309 -21.07 5.93 -0.90
C THR A 309 -21.30 7.43 -0.69
N ASP A 310 -22.55 7.90 -0.65
CA ASP A 310 -22.83 9.27 -0.23
C ASP A 310 -22.38 9.54 1.21
N ASN A 311 -22.35 8.51 2.06
CA ASN A 311 -21.90 8.60 3.44
C ASN A 311 -20.87 7.54 3.82
N LEU A 312 -20.51 6.61 2.93
CA LEU A 312 -19.50 5.58 3.19
C LEU A 312 -18.20 5.91 2.46
N LYS A 313 -17.09 5.88 3.19
CA LYS A 313 -15.74 5.94 2.64
C LYS A 313 -14.97 4.65 2.88
N LEU A 314 -14.34 4.10 1.84
CA LEU A 314 -13.40 3.01 1.99
C LEU A 314 -12.05 3.53 2.49
N VAL A 315 -11.66 3.13 3.70
CA VAL A 315 -10.48 3.65 4.38
C VAL A 315 -9.56 2.54 4.90
N GLN A 316 -8.26 2.74 4.74
CA GLN A 316 -7.24 1.92 5.40
C GLN A 316 -7.28 2.19 6.92
N ILE A 317 -6.93 1.19 7.75
CA ILE A 317 -7.06 1.25 9.21
C ILE A 317 -6.38 2.47 9.87
N GLY A 318 -5.23 2.91 9.38
CA GLY A 318 -4.52 4.11 9.84
C GLY A 318 -5.14 5.44 9.39
N CYS A 319 -6.11 5.41 8.47
CA CYS A 319 -6.96 6.55 8.09
C CYS A 319 -8.34 6.50 8.77
N HIS A 320 -8.68 5.41 9.46
CA HIS A 320 -9.94 5.30 10.18
C HIS A 320 -9.83 5.99 11.55
N LYS A 321 -10.15 7.29 11.59
CA LYS A 321 -10.20 8.07 12.83
C LYS A 321 -11.38 7.61 13.69
N LYS A 322 -11.09 7.11 14.90
CA LYS A 322 -12.10 6.68 15.89
C LYS A 322 -12.63 7.82 16.78
N ALA A 323 -12.11 9.04 16.61
CA ALA A 323 -12.60 10.21 17.33
C ALA A 323 -14.07 10.48 17.01
N ALA A 324 -14.79 11.10 17.95
CA ALA A 324 -16.14 11.59 17.67
C ALA A 324 -16.10 12.59 16.51
N ARG A 325 -17.01 12.43 15.56
CA ARG A 325 -17.10 13.31 14.40
C ARG A 325 -17.83 14.59 14.82
N PRO A 326 -17.47 15.76 14.30
CA PRO A 326 -18.36 16.91 14.35
C PRO A 326 -19.71 16.49 13.75
N SER A 327 -20.82 16.91 14.35
CA SER A 327 -22.17 16.58 13.86
C SER A 327 -22.25 16.89 12.36
N GLY A 328 -22.68 15.91 11.59
CA GLY A 328 -22.75 15.89 10.13
C GLY A 328 -23.80 16.82 9.51
N ASN A 329 -24.23 17.86 10.22
CA ASN A 329 -25.32 18.76 9.84
C ASN A 329 -26.64 18.05 9.52
N ILE A 330 -26.90 16.87 10.11
CA ILE A 330 -28.21 16.21 10.00
C ILE A 330 -29.01 16.45 11.27
N THR A 331 -30.31 16.60 11.09
CA THR A 331 -31.27 16.79 12.17
C THR A 331 -32.42 15.82 12.00
N TRP A 332 -33.20 15.60 13.06
CA TRP A 332 -34.39 14.76 12.99
C TRP A 332 -35.41 15.27 11.95
N LYS A 333 -35.43 16.59 11.68
CA LYS A 333 -36.35 17.19 10.69
C LYS A 333 -36.09 16.70 9.28
N ASP A 334 -34.84 16.38 8.95
CA ASP A 334 -34.46 15.85 7.63
C ASP A 334 -35.07 14.46 7.38
N PHE A 335 -35.45 13.76 8.45
CA PHE A 335 -36.14 12.47 8.40
C PHE A 335 -37.67 12.58 8.34
N CYS A 336 -38.26 13.77 8.30
CA CYS A 336 -39.72 13.95 8.19
C CYS A 336 -40.09 14.47 6.79
N VAL A 337 -40.64 13.61 5.94
CA VAL A 337 -41.00 13.94 4.54
C VAL A 337 -42.49 14.02 4.28
#